data_AF-A0A6V7PT61-F1
#
_entry.id   AF-A0A6V7PT61-F1
#
_cell.length_a   1.000
_cell.length_b   1.000
_cell.length_c   1.000
_cell.angle_alpha   90.00
_cell.angle_beta   90.00
_cell.angle_gamma   90.00
#
_symmetry.space_group_name_H-M   'P 1'
#
loop_
_entity.id
_entity.type
_entity.pdbx_description
1 polymer ?
#
loop_
_entity_poly.entity_id
_entity_poly.type
_entity_poly.pdbx_seq_one_letter_code
_entity_poly.pdbx_strand_id
1 'polypeptide(L)'
;MPLPDLMTSLLALDDSILDADQVENLIKFCPTKEEMDLLKVSVEFSGYDGDKENLGKCEQFFLELMEVPRVESKLRVLSFKIQFRSQVGELKNSLNVINSASEEVRSSVKLKRIMQTILSLGNALNQGTTRD
;
A
#
# COMPACT_ATOMS: atom_id res chain seq x y z
N MET A 1 14.27 9.78 15.36
CA MET A 1 15.25 9.99 14.28
C MET A 1 15.50 11.48 14.16
N PRO A 2 16.76 11.93 14.05
CA PRO A 2 17.07 13.32 13.71
C PRO A 2 16.46 13.74 12.37
N LEU A 3 16.01 14.99 12.28
CA LEU A 3 15.38 15.57 11.09
C LEU A 3 16.28 15.50 9.83
N PRO A 4 17.61 15.77 9.90
CA PRO A 4 18.51 15.64 8.76
C PRO A 4 18.62 14.21 8.21
N ASP A 5 18.60 13.22 9.09
CA ASP A 5 18.66 11.81 8.71
C ASP A 5 17.38 11.40 7.96
N LEU A 6 16.23 11.90 8.42
CA LEU A 6 14.95 11.70 7.74
C LEU A 6 14.99 12.28 6.32
N MET A 7 15.45 13.52 6.16
CA MET A 7 15.51 14.17 4.84
C MET A 7 16.46 13.45 3.89
N THR A 8 17.62 13.02 4.39
CA THR A 8 18.58 12.22 3.60
C THR A 8 17.97 10.89 3.16
N SER A 9 17.23 10.24 4.05
CA SER A 9 16.54 8.97 3.76
C SER A 9 15.45 9.14 2.69
N LEU A 10 14.66 10.21 2.78
CA LEU A 10 13.63 10.55 1.78
C LEU A 10 14.24 10.92 0.42
N LEU A 11 15.38 11.63 0.43
CA LEU A 11 16.14 11.92 -0.79
C LEU A 11 16.61 10.64 -1.48
N ALA A 12 17.15 9.70 -0.70
CA ALA A 12 17.67 8.41 -1.16
C ALA A 12 16.58 7.35 -1.44
N LEU A 13 15.32 7.58 -1.04
CA LEU A 13 14.24 6.59 -1.08
C LEU A 13 14.62 5.28 -0.35
N ASP A 14 15.25 5.44 0.82
CA ASP A 14 15.66 4.33 1.67
C ASP A 14 14.44 3.74 2.41
N ASP A 15 14.12 2.49 2.11
CA ASP A 15 13.02 1.71 2.67
C ASP A 15 13.42 0.88 3.90
N SER A 16 14.67 1.01 4.37
CA SER A 16 15.13 0.38 5.62
C SER A 16 14.92 1.25 6.86
N ILE A 17 14.66 2.54 6.65
CA ILE A 17 14.68 3.57 7.71
C ILE A 17 13.28 3.93 8.19
N LEU A 18 12.28 3.85 7.31
CA LEU A 18 10.88 4.17 7.61
C LEU A 18 9.97 2.96 7.34
N ASP A 19 9.03 2.72 8.24
CA ASP A 19 7.95 1.76 8.00
C ASP A 19 6.77 2.37 7.22
N ALA A 20 5.83 1.52 6.79
CA ALA A 20 4.69 1.95 6.00
C ALA A 20 3.78 2.96 6.73
N ASP A 21 3.59 2.81 8.04
CA ASP A 21 2.74 3.68 8.85
C ASP A 21 3.38 5.07 9.01
N GLN A 22 4.69 5.12 9.20
CA GLN A 22 5.46 6.36 9.26
C GLN A 22 5.41 7.11 7.94
N VAL A 23 5.58 6.42 6.81
CA VAL A 23 5.48 7.05 5.48
C VAL A 23 4.05 7.56 5.23
N GLU A 24 3.02 6.80 5.61
CA GLU A 24 1.63 7.23 5.45
C GLU A 24 1.31 8.48 6.30
N ASN A 25 1.82 8.53 7.53
CA ASN A 25 1.70 9.72 8.37
C ASN A 25 2.42 10.93 7.73
N LEU A 26 3.62 10.74 7.18
CA LEU A 26 4.34 11.81 6.47
C LEU A 26 3.58 12.29 5.23
N ILE A 27 2.92 11.40 4.48
CA ILE A 27 2.05 11.78 3.35
C ILE A 27 0.87 12.62 3.85
N LYS A 28 0.20 12.16 4.91
CA LYS A 28 -0.98 12.82 5.49
C LYS A 28 -0.69 14.23 6.00
N PHE A 29 0.51 14.43 6.56
CA PHE A 29 0.95 15.71 7.11
C PHE A 29 1.87 16.48 6.16
N CYS A 30 2.09 15.99 4.94
CA CYS A 30 2.86 16.71 3.95
C CYS A 30 2.14 18.02 3.62
N PRO A 31 2.82 19.19 3.71
CA PRO A 31 2.18 20.46 3.42
C PRO A 31 1.75 20.49 1.95
N THR A 32 0.59 21.08 1.70
CA THR A 32 0.10 21.35 0.35
C THR A 32 0.98 22.40 -0.33
N LYS A 33 0.87 22.49 -1.66
CA LYS A 33 1.64 23.49 -2.41
C LYS A 33 1.32 24.92 -1.96
N GLU A 34 0.06 25.17 -1.69
CA GLU A 34 -0.44 26.45 -1.20
C GLU A 34 0.12 26.77 0.20
N GLU A 35 0.14 25.80 1.11
CA GLU A 35 0.73 25.96 2.45
C GLU A 35 2.25 26.17 2.39
N MET A 36 2.95 25.45 1.51
CA MET A 36 4.38 25.65 1.27
C MET A 36 4.68 27.06 0.76
N ASP A 37 3.90 27.56 -0.19
CA ASP A 37 4.08 28.89 -0.76
C ASP A 37 3.77 29.99 0.28
N LEU A 38 2.71 29.81 1.10
CA LEU A 38 2.41 30.71 2.22
C LEU A 38 3.53 30.72 3.27
N LEU A 39 4.11 29.57 3.59
CA LEU A 39 5.21 29.48 4.56
C LEU A 39 6.45 30.20 4.04
N LYS A 40 6.81 30.05 2.76
CA LYS A 40 7.92 30.80 2.14
C LYS A 40 7.72 32.30 2.24
N VAL A 41 6.53 32.77 1.88
CA VAL A 41 6.16 34.19 1.97
C VAL A 41 6.26 34.66 3.42
N SER A 42 5.68 33.94 4.38
CA SER A 42 5.76 34.28 5.82
C SER A 42 7.21 34.44 6.30
N VAL A 43 8.09 33.50 5.92
CA VAL A 43 9.51 33.52 6.29
C VAL A 43 10.23 34.71 5.64
N GLU A 44 9.98 34.98 4.35
CA GLU A 44 10.54 36.15 3.66
C GLU A 44 10.09 37.49 4.28
N PHE A 45 8.81 37.61 4.64
CA PHE A 45 8.24 38.85 5.20
C PHE A 45 8.59 39.09 6.69
N SER A 46 8.92 38.04 7.44
CA SER A 46 9.29 38.15 8.86
C SER A 46 10.71 38.67 9.09
N GLY A 47 11.47 38.95 8.02
CA GLY A 47 12.87 39.37 8.12
C GLY A 47 13.79 38.25 8.60
N TYR A 48 13.38 37.00 8.40
CA TYR A 48 14.15 35.81 8.72
C TYR A 48 15.54 35.89 8.07
N ASP A 49 16.57 35.92 8.90
CA ASP A 49 17.98 36.03 8.50
C ASP A 49 18.63 34.67 8.20
N GLY A 50 17.86 33.58 8.33
CA GLY A 50 18.35 32.21 8.25
C GLY A 50 18.39 31.49 9.60
N ASP A 51 18.13 32.17 10.72
CA ASP A 51 18.17 31.54 12.04
C ASP A 51 16.88 30.77 12.37
N LYS A 52 16.93 29.46 12.15
CA LYS A 52 15.84 28.51 12.43
C LYS A 52 15.34 28.57 13.88
N GLU A 53 16.13 29.05 14.84
CA GLU A 53 15.69 29.14 16.25
C GLU A 53 14.53 30.12 16.47
N ASN A 54 14.34 31.07 15.55
CA ASN A 54 13.23 32.03 15.60
C ASN A 54 11.89 31.45 15.12
N LEU A 55 11.89 30.24 14.56
CA LEU A 55 10.69 29.57 14.03
C LEU A 55 10.15 28.52 15.01
N GLY A 56 8.84 28.29 14.98
CA GLY A 56 8.24 27.18 15.69
C GLY A 56 8.73 25.83 15.17
N LYS A 57 8.76 24.80 16.02
CA LYS A 57 9.21 23.44 15.64
C LYS A 57 8.50 22.87 14.40
N CYS A 58 7.23 23.23 14.21
CA CYS A 58 6.43 22.82 13.05
C CYS A 58 6.94 23.48 11.76
N GLU A 59 7.21 24.79 11.80
CA GLU A 59 7.74 25.56 10.66
C GLU A 59 9.15 25.09 10.30
N GLN A 60 10.00 24.83 11.30
CA GLN A 60 11.33 24.25 11.10
C GLN A 60 11.27 22.90 10.38
N PHE A 61 10.35 22.02 10.80
CA PHE A 61 10.14 20.72 10.16
C PHE A 61 9.70 20.86 8.70
N PHE A 62 8.72 21.72 8.42
CA PHE A 62 8.23 21.90 7.06
C PHE A 62 9.26 22.53 6.13
N LEU A 63 10.04 23.51 6.61
CA LEU A 63 11.13 24.07 5.81
C LEU A 63 12.15 23.00 5.40
N GLU A 64 12.55 22.12 6.32
CA GLU A 64 13.46 21.02 5.98
C GLU A 64 12.81 19.99 5.04
N LEU A 65 11.52 19.70 5.22
CA LEU A 65 10.79 18.81 4.34
C LEU A 65 10.68 19.36 2.91
N MET A 66 10.56 20.68 2.78
CA MET A 66 10.46 21.40 1.51
C MET A 66 11.78 21.44 0.73
N GLU A 67 12.93 21.26 1.39
CA GLU A 67 14.23 21.07 0.73
C GLU A 67 14.27 19.77 -0.08
N VAL A 68 13.43 18.79 0.27
CA VAL A 68 13.31 17.55 -0.50
C VAL A 68 12.48 17.81 -1.76
N PRO A 69 13.07 17.74 -2.97
CA PRO A 69 12.35 18.05 -4.20
C PRO A 69 11.27 17.01 -4.45
N ARG A 70 10.04 17.49 -4.72
CA ARG A 70 8.86 16.64 -4.98
C ARG A 70 8.60 15.65 -3.84
N VAL A 71 8.74 16.11 -2.60
CA VAL A 71 8.65 15.26 -1.39
C VAL A 71 7.40 14.39 -1.34
N GLU A 72 6.23 14.94 -1.68
CA GLU A 72 4.98 14.17 -1.71
C GLU A 72 5.06 12.99 -2.69
N SER A 73 5.57 13.24 -3.91
CA SER A 73 5.75 12.19 -4.92
C SER A 73 6.75 11.14 -4.45
N LYS A 74 7.86 11.55 -3.82
CA LYS A 74 8.85 10.64 -3.25
C LYS A 74 8.27 9.77 -2.15
N LEU A 75 7.48 10.36 -1.23
CA LEU A 75 6.80 9.63 -0.17
C LEU A 75 5.82 8.59 -0.73
N ARG A 76 5.04 8.94 -1.76
CA ARG A 76 4.15 7.98 -2.44
C ARG A 76 4.90 6.83 -3.08
N VAL A 77 6.04 7.11 -3.73
CA VAL A 77 6.92 6.08 -4.32
C VAL A 77 7.53 5.19 -3.22
N LEU A 78 7.95 5.77 -2.11
CA LEU A 78 8.52 5.02 -0.99
C LEU A 78 7.47 4.12 -0.33
N SER A 79 6.26 4.62 -0.11
CA SER A 79 5.12 3.84 0.38
C SER A 79 4.85 2.64 -0.51
N PHE A 80 4.80 2.85 -1.83
CA PHE A 80 4.66 1.76 -2.80
C PHE A 80 5.81 0.76 -2.72
N LYS A 81 7.07 1.22 -2.68
CA LYS A 81 8.27 0.36 -2.61
C LYS A 81 8.21 -0.57 -1.39
N ILE A 82 7.88 -0.03 -0.22
CA ILE A 82 7.78 -0.77 1.05
C ILE A 82 6.71 -1.87 0.94
N GLN A 83 5.54 -1.54 0.38
CA GLN A 83 4.39 -2.46 0.36
C GLN A 83 4.44 -3.47 -0.79
N PHE A 84 5.16 -3.18 -1.88
CA PHE A 84 5.09 -3.93 -3.14
C PHE A 84 5.35 -5.43 -2.96
N ARG A 85 6.41 -5.80 -2.22
CA ARG A 85 6.75 -7.22 -2.04
C ARG A 85 5.69 -8.00 -1.27
N SER A 86 5.10 -7.39 -0.23
CA SER A 86 4.02 -8.04 0.53
C SER A 86 2.79 -8.23 -0.35
N GLN A 87 2.35 -7.18 -1.04
CA GLN A 87 1.18 -7.23 -1.91
C GLN A 87 1.32 -8.29 -3.02
N VAL A 88 2.49 -8.38 -3.65
CA VAL A 88 2.77 -9.42 -4.66
C VAL A 88 2.76 -10.81 -4.03
N GLY A 89 3.34 -10.97 -2.84
CA GLY A 89 3.34 -12.24 -2.11
C GLY A 89 1.93 -12.71 -1.74
N GLU A 90 1.12 -11.82 -1.19
CA GLU A 90 -0.27 -12.08 -0.83
C GLU A 90 -1.13 -12.43 -2.04
N LEU A 91 -0.98 -11.70 -3.14
CA LEU A 91 -1.66 -11.99 -4.40
C LEU A 91 -1.26 -13.36 -4.94
N LYS A 92 0.05 -13.67 -4.95
CA LYS A 92 0.56 -14.97 -5.40
C LYS A 92 0.00 -16.11 -4.54
N ASN A 93 -0.05 -15.94 -3.22
CA ASN A 93 -0.62 -16.94 -2.31
C ASN A 93 -2.11 -17.17 -2.59
N SER A 94 -2.88 -16.10 -2.78
CA SER A 94 -4.30 -16.17 -3.12
C SER A 94 -4.54 -16.93 -4.43
N LEU A 95 -3.74 -16.63 -5.46
CA LEU A 95 -3.81 -17.33 -6.74
C LEU A 95 -3.45 -18.82 -6.62
N ASN A 96 -2.43 -19.13 -5.84
CA ASN A 96 -2.04 -20.53 -5.60
C ASN A 96 -3.16 -21.32 -4.91
N VAL A 97 -3.84 -20.73 -3.92
CA VAL A 97 -4.96 -21.38 -3.24
C VAL A 97 -6.08 -21.69 -4.24
N ILE A 98 -6.47 -20.72 -5.08
CA ILE A 98 -7.51 -20.92 -6.10
C ILE A 98 -7.11 -22.00 -7.09
N ASN A 99 -5.87 -21.95 -7.57
CA ASN A 99 -5.37 -22.91 -8.56
C ASN A 99 -5.32 -24.33 -7.99
N SER A 100 -4.80 -24.49 -6.77
CA SER A 100 -4.75 -25.79 -6.09
C SER A 100 -6.16 -26.35 -5.83
N ALA A 101 -7.07 -25.54 -5.30
CA ALA A 101 -8.45 -25.99 -5.07
C ALA A 101 -9.14 -26.40 -6.38
N SER A 102 -8.94 -25.62 -7.45
CA SER A 102 -9.47 -25.93 -8.77
C SER A 102 -8.90 -27.25 -9.32
N GLU A 103 -7.60 -27.48 -9.16
CA GLU A 103 -6.96 -28.72 -9.58
C GLU A 103 -7.44 -29.92 -8.78
N GLU A 104 -7.55 -29.80 -7.47
CA GLU A 104 -8.04 -30.87 -6.60
C GLU A 104 -9.45 -31.30 -6.99
N VAL A 105 -10.36 -30.35 -7.24
CA VAL A 105 -11.72 -30.64 -7.72
C VAL A 105 -11.70 -31.28 -9.11
N ARG A 106 -10.92 -30.70 -10.05
CA ARG A 106 -10.85 -31.16 -11.44
C ARG A 106 -10.26 -32.56 -11.58
N SER A 107 -9.22 -32.86 -10.80
CA SER A 107 -8.48 -34.11 -10.84
C SER A 107 -9.12 -35.21 -9.97
N SER A 108 -10.00 -34.88 -9.02
CA SER A 108 -10.60 -35.85 -8.11
C SER A 108 -11.47 -36.90 -8.82
N VAL A 109 -10.91 -38.09 -8.98
CA VAL A 109 -11.63 -39.27 -9.50
C VAL A 109 -12.74 -39.70 -8.55
N LYS A 110 -12.52 -39.57 -7.23
CA LYS A 110 -13.52 -39.91 -6.20
C LYS A 110 -14.75 -39.02 -6.31
N LEU A 111 -14.57 -37.72 -6.46
CA LEU A 111 -15.66 -36.77 -6.64
C LEU A 111 -16.46 -37.10 -7.90
N LYS A 112 -15.77 -37.36 -9.03
CA LYS A 112 -16.42 -37.81 -10.28
C LYS A 112 -17.23 -39.08 -10.08
N ARG A 113 -16.71 -40.06 -9.33
CA ARG A 113 -17.41 -41.31 -9.05
C ARG A 113 -18.67 -41.10 -8.21
N ILE A 114 -18.60 -40.25 -7.17
CA ILE A 114 -19.77 -39.90 -6.34
C ILE A 114 -20.84 -39.24 -7.22
N MET A 115 -20.48 -38.25 -8.04
CA MET A 115 -21.41 -37.59 -8.94
C MET A 115 -22.05 -38.56 -9.94
N GLN A 116 -21.28 -39.52 -10.48
CA GLN A 116 -21.81 -40.59 -11.33
C GLN A 116 -22.83 -41.46 -10.58
N THR A 117 -22.53 -41.88 -9.35
CA THR A 117 -23.45 -42.68 -8.54
C THR A 117 -24.74 -41.92 -8.24
N ILE A 118 -24.64 -40.64 -7.87
CA ILE A 118 -25.81 -39.77 -7.66
C ILE A 118 -26.64 -39.68 -8.94
N LEU A 119 -26.01 -39.44 -10.09
CA LEU A 119 -26.68 -39.37 -11.38
C LEU A 119 -27.40 -40.68 -11.73
N SER A 120 -26.73 -41.83 -11.58
CA SER A 120 -27.32 -43.14 -11.84
C SER A 120 -28.53 -43.42 -10.94
N LEU A 121 -28.41 -43.14 -9.64
CA LEU A 121 -29.50 -43.33 -8.68
C LEU A 121 -30.67 -42.39 -8.99
N GLY A 122 -30.38 -41.10 -9.22
CA GLY A 122 -31.40 -40.12 -9.59
C GLY A 122 -32.14 -40.48 -10.88
N ASN A 123 -31.44 -41.02 -11.88
CA ASN A 123 -32.07 -41.49 -13.11
C ASN A 123 -32.98 -42.71 -12.87
N ALA A 124 -32.55 -43.66 -12.03
CA ALA A 124 -33.37 -44.83 -11.70
C ALA A 124 -34.63 -44.46 -10.91
N LEU A 125 -34.51 -43.54 -9.95
CA LEU A 125 -35.63 -43.09 -9.13
C LEU A 125 -36.64 -42.23 -9.91
N ASN A 126 -36.18 -41.47 -10.90
CA ASN A 126 -37.03 -40.62 -11.74
C ASN A 126 -37.52 -41.33 -13.02
N GLN A 127 -37.21 -42.61 -13.18
CA GLN A 127 -37.69 -43.38 -14.33
C GLN A 127 -39.19 -43.65 -14.14
N GLY A 128 -40.02 -42.91 -14.89
CA GLY A 128 -41.49 -43.01 -14.82
C GLY A 128 -42.19 -41.84 -14.11
N THR A 129 -41.45 -40.85 -13.60
CA THR A 129 -42.05 -39.56 -13.18
C THR A 129 -42.02 -38.60 -14.36
N THR A 130 -43.20 -38.24 -14.88
CA THR A 130 -43.33 -37.19 -15.90
C THR A 130 -42.75 -35.90 -15.33
N ARG A 131 -41.74 -35.33 -15.99
CA ARG A 131 -41.25 -33.99 -15.68
C ARG A 131 -42.22 -33.00 -16.34
N ASP A 132 -43.16 -32.49 -15.55
CA ASP A 132 -43.91 -31.28 -15.91
C ASP A 132 -43.01 -30.04 -15.83
#